data_AF-A3MSR5-F1
#
_entry.id   AF-A3MSR5-F1
#
_cell.length_a   1.000
_cell.length_b   1.000
_cell.length_c   1.000
_cell.angle_alpha   90.00
_cell.angle_beta   90.00
_cell.angle_gamma   90.00
#
_symmetry.space_group_name_H-M   'P 1'
#
loop_
_entity.id
_entity.type
_entity.pdbx_description
1 polymer ?
#
loop_
_entity_poly.entity_id
_entity_poly.type
_entity_poly.pdbx_seq_one_letter_code
_entity_poly.pdbx_strand_id
1 'polypeptide(L)'
;MTLLPILNIYIVSGGMGQTIDPRDKMRFGEDSTRLVEAGARAAAKELGIRLVVEDMRVEIGDVVAEFDGGRLRIGSLEVSVDEDQWAGFKTLLLSFLANHRRPPTEAEVKELIFAATGREP
;
A
#
# COMPACT_ATOMS: atom_id res chain seq x y z
N MET A 1 -27.27 18.68 5.54
CA MET A 1 -26.50 17.47 5.87
C MET A 1 -26.13 16.79 4.56
N THR A 2 -24.86 16.90 4.16
CA THR A 2 -24.36 16.40 2.89
C THR A 2 -23.62 15.10 3.16
N LEU A 3 -24.21 13.97 2.74
CA LEU A 3 -23.59 12.64 2.80
C LEU A 3 -22.81 12.43 1.50
N LEU A 4 -21.51 12.14 1.64
CA LEU A 4 -20.56 11.80 0.59
C LEU A 4 -20.93 10.45 -0.06
N PRO A 5 -20.75 10.27 -1.38
CA PRO A 5 -20.98 8.98 -2.02
C PRO A 5 -19.84 8.00 -1.75
N ILE A 6 -20.23 6.81 -1.32
CA ILE A 6 -19.43 5.59 -1.20
C ILE A 6 -18.81 5.28 -2.58
N LEU A 7 -17.49 5.14 -2.63
CA LEU A 7 -16.75 4.74 -3.83
C LEU A 7 -17.14 3.30 -4.19
N ASN A 8 -18.11 3.19 -5.08
CA ASN A 8 -18.54 1.95 -5.71
C ASN A 8 -17.45 1.54 -6.72
N ILE A 9 -16.64 0.54 -6.39
CA ILE A 9 -15.71 -0.06 -7.35
C ILE A 9 -16.56 -0.86 -8.34
N TYR A 10 -16.85 -0.26 -9.49
CA TYR A 10 -17.41 -0.93 -10.65
C TYR A 10 -16.39 -1.92 -11.21
N ILE A 11 -16.61 -3.22 -10.99
CA ILE A 11 -16.04 -4.26 -11.85
C ILE A 11 -17.01 -4.41 -13.02
N VAL A 12 -16.66 -3.85 -14.17
CA VAL A 12 -17.41 -4.02 -15.43
C VAL A 12 -17.10 -5.41 -15.99
N SER A 13 -18.16 -6.22 -16.11
CA SER A 13 -18.18 -7.52 -16.77
C SER A 13 -17.94 -7.41 -18.28
N GLY A 14 -17.09 -8.29 -18.83
CA GLY A 14 -16.95 -8.51 -20.27
C GLY A 14 -16.33 -9.86 -20.61
N GLY A 15 -17.16 -10.79 -21.11
CA GLY A 15 -16.81 -11.80 -22.12
C GLY A 15 -15.74 -12.87 -21.80
N MET A 16 -16.20 -14.13 -21.72
CA MET A 16 -15.43 -15.39 -21.74
C MET A 16 -14.48 -15.62 -20.57
N GLY A 17 -14.81 -16.64 -19.78
CA GLY A 17 -14.06 -17.07 -18.61
C GLY A 17 -12.58 -17.31 -18.91
N GLN A 18 -11.75 -16.36 -18.51
CA GLN A 18 -10.35 -16.62 -18.26
C GLN A 18 -10.28 -17.12 -16.82
N THR A 19 -10.20 -18.44 -16.67
CA THR A 19 -9.69 -19.04 -15.44
C THR A 19 -8.31 -18.42 -15.24
N ILE A 20 -8.21 -17.41 -14.38
CA ILE A 20 -6.90 -16.87 -14.00
C ILE A 20 -6.17 -18.05 -13.36
N ASP A 21 -5.21 -18.60 -14.09
CA ASP A 21 -4.38 -19.69 -13.60
C ASP A 21 -3.71 -19.19 -12.31
N PRO A 22 -3.69 -19.97 -11.22
CA PRO A 22 -3.01 -19.55 -9.99
C PRO A 22 -1.54 -19.19 -10.24
N ARG A 23 -0.92 -19.71 -11.31
CA ARG A 23 0.44 -19.31 -11.76
C ARG A 23 0.45 -17.93 -12.43
N ASP A 24 -0.63 -17.54 -13.10
CA ASP A 24 -0.82 -16.18 -13.61
C ASP A 24 -1.00 -15.18 -12.47
N LYS A 25 -1.74 -15.52 -11.40
CA LYS A 25 -1.82 -14.64 -10.21
C LYS A 25 -0.47 -14.34 -9.58
N MET A 26 0.44 -15.32 -9.51
CA MET A 26 1.79 -15.07 -8.98
C MET A 26 2.60 -14.15 -9.90
N ARG A 27 2.49 -14.34 -11.22
CA ARG A 27 3.18 -13.51 -12.21
C ARG A 27 2.61 -12.09 -12.24
N PHE A 28 1.30 -11.94 -12.26
CA PHE A 28 0.60 -10.66 -12.13
C PHE A 28 0.85 -9.99 -10.77
N GLY A 29 0.96 -10.75 -9.68
CA GLY A 29 1.31 -10.24 -8.36
C GLY A 29 2.71 -9.64 -8.33
N GLU A 30 3.71 -10.38 -8.83
CA GLU A 30 5.11 -9.92 -8.88
C GLU A 30 5.29 -8.73 -9.85
N ASP A 31 4.65 -8.77 -11.03
CA ASP A 31 4.62 -7.64 -11.96
C ASP A 31 3.93 -6.42 -11.36
N SER A 32 2.79 -6.60 -10.67
CA SER A 32 2.08 -5.49 -10.03
C SER A 32 2.90 -4.86 -8.91
N THR A 33 3.58 -5.66 -8.09
CA THR A 33 4.47 -5.14 -7.04
C THR A 33 5.61 -4.32 -7.63
N ARG A 34 6.25 -4.80 -8.71
CA ARG A 34 7.30 -4.05 -9.42
C ARG A 34 6.78 -2.76 -10.06
N LEU A 35 5.60 -2.80 -10.68
CA LEU A 35 4.97 -1.63 -11.29
C LEU A 35 4.57 -0.58 -10.25
N VAL A 36 4.05 -1.01 -9.10
CA VAL A 36 3.70 -0.13 -7.98
C VAL A 36 4.94 0.54 -7.43
N GLU A 37 6.04 -0.20 -7.20
CA GLU A 37 7.29 0.40 -6.73
C GLU A 37 7.87 1.40 -7.74
N ALA A 38 7.89 1.04 -9.04
CA ALA A 38 8.35 1.94 -10.10
C ALA A 38 7.48 3.21 -10.16
N GLY A 39 6.16 3.08 -10.05
CA GLY A 39 5.22 4.20 -10.00
C GLY A 39 5.44 5.09 -8.78
N ALA A 40 5.67 4.49 -7.60
CA ALA A 40 5.96 5.21 -6.37
C ALA A 40 7.30 5.96 -6.46
N ARG A 41 8.34 5.34 -7.04
CA ARG A 41 9.64 5.99 -7.30
C ARG A 41 9.52 7.17 -8.26
N ALA A 42 8.73 7.03 -9.33
CA ALA A 42 8.46 8.12 -10.24
C ALA A 42 7.73 9.28 -9.53
N ALA A 43 6.68 8.98 -8.78
CA ALA A 43 5.94 9.97 -7.99
C ALA A 43 6.84 10.69 -6.97
N ALA A 44 7.67 9.94 -6.23
CA ALA A 44 8.60 10.52 -5.26
C ALA A 44 9.58 11.50 -5.93
N LYS A 45 10.12 11.11 -7.10
CA LYS A 45 11.02 11.96 -7.88
C LYS A 45 10.34 13.24 -8.35
N GLU A 46 9.11 13.15 -8.85
CA GLU A 46 8.33 14.31 -9.31
C GLU A 46 8.02 15.28 -8.17
N LEU A 47 7.75 14.77 -6.98
CA LEU A 47 7.46 15.56 -5.78
C LEU A 47 8.73 16.09 -5.08
N GLY A 48 9.92 15.62 -5.48
CA GLY A 48 11.17 15.94 -4.81
C GLY A 48 11.27 15.38 -3.39
N ILE A 49 10.54 14.32 -3.07
CA ILE A 49 10.56 13.69 -1.74
C ILE A 49 11.44 12.44 -1.74
N ARG A 50 11.99 12.11 -0.57
CA ARG A 50 12.77 10.89 -0.37
C ARG A 50 11.84 9.67 -0.34
N LEU A 51 12.22 8.62 -1.07
CA LEU A 51 11.59 7.31 -1.00
C LEU A 51 12.66 6.25 -0.72
N VAL A 52 12.52 5.55 0.41
CA VAL A 52 13.32 4.37 0.74
C VAL A 52 12.39 3.18 0.83
N VAL A 53 12.74 2.08 0.17
CA VAL A 53 11.99 0.82 0.21
C VAL A 53 13.00 -0.28 0.48
N GLU A 54 12.95 -0.84 1.67
CA GLU A 54 13.79 -1.93 2.16
C GLU A 54 12.89 -3.05 2.70
N ASP A 55 13.48 -4.21 3.01
CA ASP A 55 12.71 -5.34 3.55
C ASP A 55 11.97 -4.99 4.83
N MET A 56 12.63 -4.33 5.77
CA MET A 56 12.12 -4.01 7.11
C MET A 56 11.76 -2.52 7.30
N ARG A 57 11.87 -1.69 6.24
CA ARG A 57 11.66 -0.24 6.34
C ARG A 57 11.09 0.35 5.05
N VAL A 58 10.13 1.26 5.19
CA VAL A 58 9.67 2.12 4.09
C VAL A 58 9.62 3.57 4.58
N GLU A 59 10.17 4.49 3.79
CA GLU A 59 10.20 5.92 4.07
C GLU A 59 9.61 6.68 2.88
N ILE A 60 8.61 7.53 3.12
CA ILE A 60 7.97 8.40 2.12
C ILE A 60 7.94 9.83 2.68
N GLY A 61 8.93 10.65 2.29
CA GLY A 61 9.11 11.96 2.91
C GLY A 61 9.29 11.83 4.42
N ASP A 62 8.41 12.43 5.21
CA ASP A 62 8.43 12.37 6.68
C ASP A 62 7.76 11.12 7.27
N VAL A 63 7.07 10.31 6.44
CA VAL A 63 6.41 9.08 6.90
C VAL A 63 7.42 7.93 6.89
N VAL A 64 7.79 7.45 8.08
CA VAL A 64 8.72 6.33 8.27
C VAL A 64 7.98 5.16 8.90
N ALA A 65 7.95 4.03 8.21
CA ALA A 65 7.40 2.78 8.68
C ALA A 65 8.47 1.71 8.81
N GLU A 66 8.53 1.05 9.96
CA GLU A 66 9.52 0.03 10.29
C GLU A 66 8.83 -1.26 10.75
N PHE A 67 9.43 -2.39 10.39
CA PHE A 67 8.98 -3.71 10.80
C PHE A 67 10.07 -4.42 11.60
N ASP A 68 9.74 -4.82 12.83
CA ASP A 68 10.65 -5.52 13.76
C ASP A 68 10.17 -6.96 13.99
N GLY A 69 10.06 -7.74 12.92
CA GLY A 69 9.81 -9.19 13.00
C GLY A 69 8.51 -9.61 13.71
N GLY A 70 7.48 -8.77 13.67
CA GLY A 70 6.20 -9.00 14.36
C GLY A 70 5.45 -7.72 14.73
N ARG A 71 6.08 -6.56 14.54
CA ARG A 71 5.50 -5.26 14.88
C ARG A 71 5.80 -4.21 13.81
N LEU A 72 4.76 -3.52 13.38
CA LEU A 72 4.82 -2.33 12.56
C LEU A 72 4.91 -1.10 13.47
N ARG A 73 5.88 -0.22 13.21
CA ARG A 73 6.08 1.04 13.93
C ARG A 73 6.06 2.22 12.98
N ILE A 74 5.27 3.24 13.31
CA ILE A 74 5.18 4.50 12.56
C ILE A 74 5.06 5.65 13.57
N GLY A 75 6.12 6.43 13.76
CA GLY A 75 6.15 7.46 14.80
C GLY A 75 5.89 6.87 16.20
N SER A 76 4.82 7.31 16.86
CA SER A 76 4.38 6.77 18.17
C SER A 76 3.43 5.57 18.07
N LEU A 77 3.02 5.19 16.86
CA LEU A 77 2.07 4.11 16.63
C LEU A 77 2.82 2.77 16.50
N GLU A 78 2.32 1.75 17.20
CA GLU A 78 2.88 0.39 17.18
C GLU A 78 1.74 -0.63 17.09
N VAL A 79 1.79 -1.51 16.08
CA VAL A 79 0.75 -2.52 15.82
C VAL A 79 1.41 -3.87 15.57
N SER A 80 0.85 -4.93 16.16
CA SER A 80 1.31 -6.29 15.89
C SER A 80 0.87 -6.74 14.50
N VAL A 81 1.84 -7.12 13.67
CA VAL A 81 1.61 -7.58 12.30
C VAL A 81 2.53 -8.76 11.97
N ASP A 82 2.06 -9.69 11.15
CA ASP A 82 2.92 -10.73 10.56
C ASP A 82 3.59 -10.24 9.26
N GLU A 83 4.45 -11.08 8.68
CA GLU A 83 5.22 -10.75 7.47
C GLU A 83 4.33 -10.48 6.25
N ASP A 84 3.22 -11.21 6.10
CA ASP A 84 2.27 -11.01 5.00
C ASP A 84 1.51 -9.68 5.19
N GLN A 85 1.08 -9.38 6.42
CA GLN A 85 0.46 -8.10 6.77
C GLN A 85 1.42 -6.92 6.53
N TRP A 86 2.70 -7.07 6.86
CA TRP A 86 3.72 -6.08 6.57
C TRP A 86 3.92 -5.88 5.06
N ALA A 87 4.05 -6.95 4.28
CA ALA A 87 4.18 -6.89 2.83
C ALA A 87 2.95 -6.24 2.17
N GLY A 88 1.75 -6.55 2.66
CA GLY A 88 0.50 -5.93 2.27
C GLY A 88 0.49 -4.43 2.56
N PHE A 89 0.87 -4.04 3.77
CA PHE A 89 0.97 -2.63 4.16
C PHE A 89 1.97 -1.85 3.28
N LYS A 90 3.16 -2.40 3.02
CA LYS A 90 4.14 -1.77 2.10
C LYS A 90 3.54 -1.53 0.72
N THR A 91 2.87 -2.54 0.17
CA THR A 91 2.24 -2.47 -1.15
C THR A 91 1.16 -1.38 -1.19
N LEU A 92 0.33 -1.29 -0.14
CA LEU A 92 -0.70 -0.26 -0.01
C LEU A 92 -0.09 1.15 0.10
N LEU A 93 0.97 1.32 0.87
CA LEU A 93 1.65 2.60 1.07
C LEU A 93 2.30 3.11 -0.23
N LEU A 94 2.96 2.23 -0.97
CA LEU A 94 3.55 2.55 -2.28
C LEU A 94 2.47 2.84 -3.33
N SER A 95 1.40 2.05 -3.34
CA SER A 95 0.25 2.28 -4.21
C SER A 95 -0.40 3.63 -3.93
N PHE A 96 -0.51 4.01 -2.66
CA PHE A 96 -1.02 5.32 -2.28
C PHE A 96 -0.18 6.44 -2.90
N LEU A 97 1.15 6.38 -2.74
CA LEU A 97 2.04 7.40 -3.30
C LEU A 97 1.95 7.45 -4.84
N ALA A 98 1.97 6.29 -5.50
CA ALA A 98 1.91 6.20 -6.96
C ALA A 98 0.61 6.80 -7.54
N ASN A 99 -0.52 6.63 -6.85
CA ASN A 99 -1.83 7.08 -7.31
C ASN A 99 -2.14 8.53 -6.90
N HIS A 100 -1.89 8.88 -5.64
CA HIS A 100 -2.28 10.19 -5.09
C HIS A 100 -1.21 11.27 -5.28
N ARG A 101 0.01 10.89 -5.64
CA ARG A 101 1.13 11.83 -5.87
C ARG A 101 1.34 12.77 -4.67
N ARG A 102 1.24 12.23 -3.45
CA ARG A 102 1.62 12.89 -2.21
C ARG A 102 1.88 11.85 -1.11
N PRO A 103 2.62 12.21 -0.04
CA PRO A 103 2.67 11.39 1.16
C PRO A 103 1.27 11.23 1.79
N PRO A 104 0.99 10.08 2.42
CA PRO A 104 -0.24 9.90 3.20
C PRO A 104 -0.20 10.75 4.48
N THR A 105 -1.37 11.20 4.92
CA THR A 105 -1.56 11.83 6.23
C THR A 105 -1.64 10.77 7.34
N GLU A 106 -1.55 11.17 8.61
CA GLU A 106 -1.66 10.22 9.74
C GLU A 106 -2.97 9.42 9.71
N ALA A 107 -4.09 10.07 9.41
CA ALA A 107 -5.39 9.40 9.30
C ALA A 107 -5.38 8.35 8.17
N GLU A 108 -4.79 8.68 7.02
CA GLU A 108 -4.69 7.74 5.91
C GLU A 108 -3.75 6.58 6.24
N VAL A 109 -2.65 6.84 6.94
CA VAL A 109 -1.76 5.76 7.43
C VAL A 109 -2.54 4.78 8.31
N LYS A 110 -3.39 5.27 9.23
CA LYS A 110 -4.23 4.41 10.08
C LYS A 110 -5.21 3.57 9.25
N GLU A 111 -5.84 4.15 8.24
CA GLU A 111 -6.70 3.43 7.31
C GLU A 111 -5.94 2.36 6.51
N LEU A 112 -4.71 2.65 6.08
CA LEU A 112 -3.86 1.68 5.38
C LEU A 112 -3.44 0.52 6.30
N ILE A 113 -3.15 0.81 7.57
CA ILE A 113 -2.87 -0.23 8.56
C ILE A 113 -4.10 -1.09 8.81
N PHE A 114 -5.27 -0.47 8.97
CA PHE A 114 -6.53 -1.19 9.11
C PHE A 114 -6.79 -2.08 7.90
N ALA A 115 -6.58 -1.56 6.68
CA ALA A 115 -6.74 -2.33 5.45
C ALA A 115 -5.76 -3.52 5.36
N ALA A 116 -4.52 -3.37 5.86
CA ALA A 116 -3.52 -4.43 5.83
C ALA A 116 -3.72 -5.48 6.93
N THR A 117 -4.23 -5.08 8.09
CA THR A 117 -4.23 -5.91 9.31
C THR A 117 -5.62 -6.35 9.77
N GLY A 118 -6.67 -5.68 9.31
CA GLY A 118 -8.04 -5.79 9.83
C GLY A 118 -8.20 -5.28 11.26
N ARG A 119 -7.21 -4.55 11.80
CA ARG A 119 -7.18 -4.08 13.19
C ARG A 119 -7.12 -2.55 13.23
N GLU A 120 -7.91 -1.95 14.11
CA GLU A 120 -7.79 -0.52 14.39
C GLU A 120 -6.47 -0.28 15.13
N PRO A 121 -5.61 0.61 14.62
CA PRO A 121 -4.27 0.83 15.14
C PRO A 121 -4.19 1.88 16.28
#